data_AF-A0A9D7BNM4-F1
#
_entry.id   AF-A0A9D7BNM4-F1
#
_cell.length_a   1.000
_cell.length_b   1.000
_cell.length_c   1.000
_cell.angle_alpha   90.00
_cell.angle_beta   90.00
_cell.angle_gamma   90.00
#
_symmetry.space_group_name_H-M   'P 1'
#
loop_
_entity.id
_entity.type
_entity.pdbx_description
1 polymer ?
#
loop_
_entity_poly.entity_id
_entity_poly.type
_entity_poly.pdbx_seq_one_letter_code
_entity_poly.pdbx_strand_id
1 'polypeptide(L)'
;MLLFKTSKDIKLRAKPEVYSGPLGAEIPSIDANTDFVEGAPEFGEYHSLLAKDYIVHSKEIEYKSVDRDTFEKDGYKVVFEKVVPDEEGFVRKDLLSKINLEESNTVVINVATGSGKTTTVYEIIEEIIKKNDQGIIILATPFVSLVQKDHKTLRDEYGINTDIITNYKDLADVLSVYDGIITMDSQKWNIINNYIVNKRIHITTINGLLRNPGEVAFLQKADKSDYFNGLIEYCKHEEKIVYLFLDEIHASIHNFKNEYIHYLTMWKGVIYKCIVSTATYTEPVNIVVKHLAYLTNDSIHVLESERVKSKYVSPLDLVFF
;
A
#
# COMPACT_ATOMS: atom_id res chain seq x y z
N MET A 1 12.75 26.63 42.80
CA MET A 1 11.52 26.26 43.53
C MET A 1 10.36 27.00 42.89
N LEU A 2 9.63 26.33 41.99
CA LEU A 2 8.32 26.74 41.50
C LEU A 2 7.62 25.46 41.04
N LEU A 3 6.71 25.01 41.91
CA LEU A 3 5.80 23.88 41.72
C LEU A 3 4.66 24.33 40.81
N PHE A 4 4.31 23.52 39.81
CA PHE A 4 2.93 23.44 39.33
C PHE A 4 2.56 21.98 39.03
N LYS A 5 1.67 21.43 39.88
CA LYS A 5 0.75 20.34 39.55
C LYS A 5 -0.25 20.87 38.48
N THR A 6 -0.86 20.09 37.60
CA THR A 6 -1.68 18.90 37.81
C THR A 6 -1.91 18.14 36.50
N SER A 7 -2.21 16.84 36.63
CA SER A 7 -2.84 16.02 35.60
C SER A 7 -4.19 16.59 35.16
N LYS A 8 -4.57 16.34 33.90
CA LYS A 8 -5.97 16.37 33.47
C LYS A 8 -6.26 15.11 32.65
N ASP A 9 -6.99 14.20 33.26
CA ASP A 9 -7.77 13.19 32.56
C ASP A 9 -8.79 13.90 31.66
N ILE A 10 -8.84 13.52 30.39
CA ILE A 10 -9.82 14.04 29.43
C ILE A 10 -11.09 13.20 29.55
N LYS A 11 -12.15 13.77 30.15
CA LYS A 11 -13.52 13.20 30.09
C LYS A 11 -14.25 13.79 28.89
N LEU A 12 -14.55 12.98 27.89
CA LEU A 12 -15.44 13.36 26.79
C LEU A 12 -16.90 13.12 27.22
N ARG A 13 -17.71 14.19 27.26
CA ARG A 13 -19.17 14.12 27.38
C ARG A 13 -19.76 14.42 26.00
N ALA A 14 -20.41 13.43 25.38
CA ALA A 14 -21.28 13.69 24.24
C ALA A 14 -22.55 14.43 24.72
N LYS A 15 -22.93 15.51 24.02
CA LYS A 15 -24.26 16.11 24.14
C LYS A 15 -25.17 15.45 23.10
N PRO A 16 -26.41 15.08 23.45
CA PRO A 16 -27.39 14.68 22.44
C PRO A 16 -27.94 15.92 21.73
N GLU A 17 -27.73 16.02 20.42
CA GLU A 17 -28.52 16.92 19.58
C GLU A 17 -29.77 16.21 19.09
N VAL A 18 -30.92 16.86 19.28
CA VAL A 18 -32.22 16.44 18.77
C VAL A 18 -32.33 16.98 17.35
N TYR A 19 -32.32 16.09 16.36
CA TYR A 19 -32.53 16.46 14.96
C TYR A 19 -34.03 16.33 14.60
N SER A 20 -34.67 17.44 14.28
CA SER A 20 -36.02 17.48 13.71
C SER A 20 -35.93 17.49 12.18
N GLY A 21 -36.20 16.35 11.53
CA GLY A 21 -36.30 16.24 10.07
C GLY A 21 -37.70 16.59 9.55
N PRO A 22 -37.83 17.02 8.28
CA PRO A 22 -39.10 17.49 7.69
C PRO A 22 -40.02 16.34 7.25
N LEU A 23 -41.32 16.63 7.27
CA LEU A 23 -42.41 15.80 6.75
C LEU A 23 -42.23 15.45 5.26
N GLY A 24 -42.50 14.19 4.92
CA GLY A 24 -43.04 13.79 3.62
C GLY A 24 -42.21 12.77 2.85
N ALA A 25 -42.60 11.48 2.93
CA ALA A 25 -42.71 10.54 1.81
C ALA A 25 -43.03 9.12 2.33
N GLU A 26 -43.81 8.40 1.54
CA GLU A 26 -44.64 7.24 1.88
C GLU A 26 -43.87 5.95 2.21
N ILE A 27 -44.37 5.18 3.19
CA ILE A 27 -43.96 3.79 3.46
C ILE A 27 -44.97 2.87 2.76
N PRO A 28 -44.54 1.90 1.91
CA PRO A 28 -45.46 0.94 1.31
C PRO A 28 -45.98 -0.06 2.35
N SER A 29 -47.29 -0.29 2.31
CA SER A 29 -48.05 -1.28 3.10
C SER A 29 -47.50 -2.69 2.92
N ILE A 30 -47.20 -3.38 4.03
CA ILE A 30 -47.03 -4.82 4.07
C ILE A 30 -48.24 -5.43 4.78
N ASP A 31 -48.81 -6.42 4.10
CA ASP A 31 -50.05 -7.13 4.41
C ASP A 31 -50.07 -7.76 5.81
N ALA A 32 -51.26 -7.66 6.41
CA ALA A 32 -51.66 -8.42 7.58
C ALA A 32 -51.96 -9.86 7.17
N ASN A 33 -51.13 -10.80 7.59
CA ASN A 33 -51.50 -12.16 8.00
C ASN A 33 -50.24 -12.98 8.31
N THR A 34 -49.90 -13.10 9.58
CA THR A 34 -49.57 -14.39 10.22
C THR A 34 -49.39 -14.19 11.73
N ASP A 35 -50.41 -14.63 12.46
CA ASP A 35 -50.43 -15.33 13.75
C ASP A 35 -49.53 -14.85 14.91
N PHE A 36 -50.25 -14.31 15.89
CA PHE A 36 -49.88 -14.17 17.29
C PHE A 36 -49.29 -15.46 17.87
N VAL A 37 -48.11 -15.35 18.48
CA VAL A 37 -47.70 -16.24 19.57
C VAL A 37 -47.59 -15.37 20.81
N GLU A 38 -48.54 -15.57 21.73
CA GLU A 38 -48.50 -15.04 23.09
C GLU A 38 -47.28 -15.59 23.83
N GLY A 39 -46.50 -14.67 24.38
CA GLY A 39 -45.34 -14.98 25.19
C GLY A 39 -44.57 -13.71 25.52
N ALA A 40 -45.23 -12.74 26.16
CA ALA A 40 -44.58 -11.56 26.69
C ALA A 40 -43.77 -11.96 27.94
N PRO A 41 -42.43 -11.79 27.97
CA PRO A 41 -41.71 -11.64 29.22
C PRO A 41 -41.87 -10.18 29.66
N GLU A 42 -42.22 -10.03 30.92
CA GLU A 42 -42.32 -8.77 31.64
C GLU A 42 -41.14 -7.83 31.35
N PHE A 43 -41.43 -6.53 31.29
CA PHE A 43 -40.45 -5.44 31.20
C PHE A 43 -39.45 -5.52 32.37
N GLY A 44 -38.38 -6.28 32.16
CA GLY A 44 -37.18 -6.28 32.99
C GLY A 44 -36.28 -5.12 32.59
N GLU A 45 -35.83 -4.38 33.59
CA GLU A 45 -34.96 -3.20 33.53
C GLU A 45 -33.87 -3.29 32.44
N TYR A 46 -33.92 -2.39 31.45
CA TYR A 46 -32.78 -2.10 30.61
C TYR A 46 -31.70 -1.46 31.49
N HIS A 47 -30.83 -2.27 32.05
CA HIS A 47 -29.54 -1.79 32.55
C HIS A 47 -28.85 -1.07 31.40
N SER A 48 -28.70 0.24 31.55
CA SER A 48 -27.79 1.05 30.78
C SER A 48 -26.45 0.32 30.68
N LEU A 49 -26.07 -0.13 29.49
CA LEU A 49 -24.71 -0.51 29.17
C LEU A 49 -23.89 0.78 29.24
N LEU A 50 -23.44 1.11 30.45
CA LEU A 50 -22.50 2.17 30.74
C LEU A 50 -21.33 2.01 29.76
N ALA A 51 -21.09 3.06 28.97
CA ALA A 51 -19.92 3.18 28.11
C ALA A 51 -18.70 2.80 28.95
N LYS A 52 -18.07 1.66 28.62
CA LYS A 52 -16.77 1.34 29.18
C LYS A 52 -15.81 2.40 28.65
N ASP A 53 -15.30 3.23 29.55
CA ASP A 53 -14.20 4.14 29.28
C ASP A 53 -13.01 3.29 28.81
N TYR A 54 -12.77 3.22 27.50
CA TYR A 54 -11.55 2.66 26.95
C TYR A 54 -10.44 3.66 27.18
N ILE A 55 -9.56 3.39 28.15
CA ILE A 55 -8.32 4.14 28.32
C ILE A 55 -7.39 3.72 27.18
N VAL A 56 -7.28 4.58 26.16
CA VAL A 56 -6.26 4.43 25.12
C VAL A 56 -4.91 4.79 25.75
N HIS A 57 -4.18 3.78 26.17
CA HIS A 57 -2.78 3.96 26.54
C HIS A 57 -2.00 4.27 25.26
N SER A 58 -1.50 5.49 25.13
CA SER A 58 -0.54 5.84 24.08
C SER A 58 0.74 5.04 24.35
N LYS A 59 0.93 3.94 23.60
CA LYS A 59 2.22 3.27 23.57
C LYS A 59 3.17 4.16 22.80
N GLU A 60 4.31 4.49 23.40
CA GLU A 60 5.35 5.25 22.72
C GLU A 60 5.77 4.48 21.45
N ILE A 61 5.72 5.14 20.29
CA ILE A 61 6.14 4.51 19.04
C ILE A 61 7.67 4.38 19.11
N GLU A 62 8.15 3.16 19.35
CA GLU A 62 9.56 2.84 19.15
C GLU A 62 9.88 2.89 17.67
N TYR A 63 10.61 3.93 17.28
CA TYR A 63 11.11 4.03 15.94
C TYR A 63 12.41 3.25 15.82
N LYS A 64 12.36 2.11 15.12
CA LYS A 64 13.57 1.34 14.80
C LYS A 64 14.26 1.98 13.60
N SER A 65 15.59 2.08 13.67
CA SER A 65 16.43 2.37 12.51
C SER A 65 16.64 1.10 11.69
N VAL A 66 17.04 1.27 10.44
CA VAL A 66 17.48 0.15 9.62
C VAL A 66 18.79 -0.40 10.18
N ASP A 67 18.83 -1.69 10.53
CA ASP A 67 20.03 -2.32 11.09
C ASP A 67 20.99 -2.74 9.96
N ARG A 68 21.95 -1.86 9.68
CA ARG A 68 23.01 -2.07 8.69
C ARG A 68 23.82 -3.34 8.95
N ASP A 69 24.23 -3.56 10.20
CA ASP A 69 25.14 -4.65 10.57
C ASP A 69 24.51 -6.01 10.26
N THR A 70 23.20 -6.12 10.44
CA THR A 70 22.46 -7.34 10.10
C THR A 70 22.53 -7.66 8.61
N PHE A 71 22.41 -6.67 7.73
CA PHE A 71 22.51 -6.91 6.28
C PHE A 71 23.94 -7.24 5.85
N GLU A 72 24.94 -6.52 6.36
CA GLU A 72 26.35 -6.78 6.01
C GLU A 72 26.80 -8.15 6.49
N LYS A 73 26.38 -8.60 7.68
CA LYS A 73 26.66 -9.95 8.20
C LYS A 73 26.08 -11.06 7.30
N ASP A 74 24.95 -10.77 6.65
CA ASP A 74 24.30 -11.71 5.73
C ASP A 74 24.86 -11.62 4.30
N GLY A 75 25.91 -10.82 4.07
CA GLY A 75 26.65 -10.75 2.80
C GLY A 75 26.15 -9.70 1.80
N TYR A 76 25.22 -8.84 2.20
CA TYR A 76 24.71 -7.76 1.33
C TYR A 76 25.69 -6.59 1.27
N LYS A 77 25.75 -5.93 0.11
CA LYS A 77 26.46 -4.65 -0.07
C LYS A 77 25.54 -3.54 0.41
N VAL A 78 25.93 -2.81 1.45
CA VAL A 78 25.07 -1.79 2.05
C VAL A 78 25.71 -0.41 1.94
N VAL A 79 24.97 0.51 1.33
CA VAL A 79 25.24 1.95 1.39
C VAL A 79 24.20 2.58 2.30
N PHE A 80 24.64 3.42 3.23
CA PHE A 80 23.75 4.13 4.14
C PHE A 80 24.00 5.63 3.99
N GLU A 81 22.94 6.38 3.70
CA GLU A 81 22.97 7.83 3.62
C GLU A 81 21.85 8.45 4.45
N LYS A 82 22.23 9.46 5.25
CA LYS A 82 21.26 10.24 6.03
C LYS A 82 20.51 11.18 5.10
N VAL A 83 19.20 11.23 5.24
CA VAL A 83 18.30 12.13 4.51
C VAL A 83 17.99 13.35 5.36
N VAL A 84 18.13 14.54 4.77
CA VAL A 84 17.92 15.82 5.44
C VAL A 84 16.68 16.51 4.86
N PRO A 85 15.68 16.86 5.69
CA PRO A 85 14.53 17.63 5.23
C PRO A 85 14.93 19.06 4.88
N ASP A 86 14.22 19.67 3.93
CA ASP A 86 14.33 21.09 3.63
C ASP A 86 13.67 21.97 4.71
N GLU A 87 13.69 23.29 4.49
CA GLU A 87 13.11 24.26 5.43
C GLU A 87 11.62 24.06 5.68
N GLU A 88 10.90 23.40 4.76
CA GLU A 88 9.47 23.08 4.86
C GLU A 88 9.21 21.69 5.49
N GLY A 89 10.27 20.94 5.79
CA GLY A 89 10.18 19.60 6.37
C GLY A 89 10.05 18.46 5.35
N PHE A 90 10.18 18.75 4.05
CA PHE A 90 10.11 17.75 2.98
C PHE A 90 11.49 17.20 2.64
N VAL A 91 11.56 15.89 2.38
CA VAL A 91 12.84 15.23 2.06
C VAL A 91 13.05 15.01 0.56
N ARG A 92 12.07 15.41 -0.26
CA ARG A 92 12.01 15.14 -1.70
C ARG A 92 13.31 15.48 -2.44
N LYS A 93 13.79 16.72 -2.30
CA LYS A 93 14.99 17.21 -3.02
C LYS A 93 16.22 16.36 -2.72
N ASP A 94 16.40 16.04 -1.44
CA ASP A 94 17.55 15.27 -0.97
C ASP A 94 17.45 13.80 -1.41
N LEU A 95 16.26 13.20 -1.34
CA LEU A 95 16.02 11.85 -1.86
C LEU A 95 16.34 11.73 -3.36
N LEU A 96 15.82 12.65 -4.19
CA LEU A 96 16.08 12.63 -5.63
C LEU A 96 17.57 12.76 -5.98
N SER A 97 18.32 13.51 -5.18
CA SER A 97 19.76 13.67 -5.39
C SER A 97 20.59 12.41 -5.07
N LYS A 98 20.07 11.52 -4.22
CA LYS A 98 20.76 10.32 -3.72
C LYS A 98 20.34 9.03 -4.43
N ILE A 99 19.18 9.05 -5.10
CA ILE A 99 18.69 7.89 -5.84
C ILE A 99 19.25 7.90 -7.26
N ASN A 100 20.31 7.13 -7.49
CA ASN A 100 20.83 6.90 -8.83
C ASN A 100 19.99 5.84 -9.56
N LEU A 101 19.29 6.23 -10.63
CA LEU A 101 18.45 5.34 -11.44
C LEU A 101 19.23 4.35 -12.31
N GLU A 102 20.50 4.65 -12.57
CA GLU A 102 21.41 3.83 -13.38
C GLU A 102 22.13 2.74 -12.56
N GLU A 103 21.92 2.66 -11.25
CA GLU A 103 22.52 1.61 -10.43
C GLU A 103 21.51 0.49 -10.16
N SER A 104 21.87 -0.78 -10.36
CA SER A 104 21.00 -1.89 -9.93
C SER A 104 21.17 -2.15 -8.43
N ASN A 105 20.19 -1.69 -7.63
CA ASN A 105 20.15 -1.90 -6.19
C ASN A 105 18.71 -1.83 -5.63
N THR A 106 18.55 -2.16 -4.35
CA THR A 106 17.33 -1.94 -3.58
C THR A 106 17.49 -0.70 -2.72
N VAL A 107 16.76 0.36 -3.05
CA VAL A 107 16.69 1.59 -2.26
C VAL A 107 15.60 1.45 -1.19
N VAL A 108 15.95 1.66 0.07
CA VAL A 108 15.02 1.68 1.20
C VAL A 108 14.89 3.11 1.71
N ILE A 109 13.72 3.72 1.50
CA ILE A 109 13.38 5.07 1.96
C ILE A 109 12.67 4.95 3.31
N ASN A 110 13.40 5.12 4.41
CA ASN A 110 12.87 5.13 5.77
C ASN A 110 12.79 6.56 6.31
N VAL A 111 11.70 7.26 6.01
CA VAL A 111 11.44 8.63 6.50
C VAL A 111 10.01 8.76 7.02
N ALA A 112 9.77 9.74 7.88
CA ALA A 112 8.49 9.94 8.55
C ALA A 112 7.29 10.11 7.58
N THR A 113 6.07 9.88 8.07
CA THR A 113 4.84 10.22 7.33
C THR A 113 4.78 11.71 7.04
N GLY A 114 4.16 12.09 5.93
CA GLY A 114 4.02 13.50 5.53
C GLY A 114 5.27 14.14 4.93
N SER A 115 6.44 13.47 4.94
CA SER A 115 7.69 14.05 4.43
C SER A 115 7.85 14.06 2.90
N GLY A 116 6.81 13.70 2.14
CA GLY A 116 6.83 13.71 0.67
C GLY A 116 7.37 12.44 -0.02
N LYS A 117 7.37 11.28 0.66
CA LYS A 117 7.83 9.99 0.08
C LYS A 117 7.11 9.62 -1.21
N THR A 118 5.78 9.55 -1.16
CA THR A 118 4.96 9.14 -2.31
C THR A 118 5.10 10.12 -3.47
N THR A 119 5.21 11.43 -3.20
CA THR A 119 5.53 12.43 -4.23
C THR A 119 6.88 12.16 -4.89
N THR A 120 7.90 11.83 -4.10
CA THR A 120 9.22 11.45 -4.62
C THR A 120 9.13 10.21 -5.50
N VAL A 121 8.34 9.20 -5.12
CA VAL A 121 8.09 7.99 -5.93
C VAL A 121 7.51 8.35 -7.29
N TYR A 122 6.51 9.22 -7.36
CA TYR A 122 5.90 9.62 -8.63
C TYR A 122 6.86 10.39 -9.55
N GLU A 123 7.71 11.25 -9.00
CA GLU A 123 8.71 11.97 -9.78
C GLU A 123 9.79 11.04 -10.35
N ILE A 124 10.21 10.05 -9.58
CA ILE A 124 11.12 9.02 -10.07
C ILE A 124 10.44 8.21 -11.19
N ILE A 125 9.17 7.86 -11.03
CA ILE A 125 8.38 7.19 -12.08
C ILE A 125 8.36 8.05 -13.35
N GLU A 126 8.05 9.33 -13.23
CA GLU A 126 8.03 10.27 -14.35
C GLU A 126 9.40 10.35 -15.06
N GLU A 127 10.49 10.41 -14.28
CA GLU A 127 11.85 10.43 -14.79
C GLU A 127 12.21 9.15 -15.56
N ILE A 128 11.86 7.96 -15.03
CA ILE A 128 12.07 6.68 -15.70
C ILE A 128 11.28 6.63 -17.02
N ILE A 129 10.03 7.09 -17.02
CA ILE A 129 9.21 7.12 -18.24
C ILE A 129 9.85 8.00 -19.32
N LYS A 130 10.37 9.18 -18.93
CA LYS A 130 11.00 10.14 -19.85
C LYS A 130 12.37 9.70 -20.37
N LYS A 131 13.16 8.99 -19.56
CA LYS A 131 14.58 8.71 -19.86
C LYS A 131 14.85 7.28 -20.36
N ASN A 132 13.98 6.32 -20.05
CA ASN A 132 14.25 4.92 -20.34
C ASN A 132 13.05 4.24 -21.02
N ASP A 133 13.12 4.09 -22.34
CA ASP A 133 12.07 3.43 -23.15
C ASP A 133 11.94 1.91 -22.90
N GLN A 134 12.97 1.29 -22.31
CA GLN A 134 12.96 -0.13 -21.93
C GLN A 134 12.47 -0.36 -20.50
N GLY A 135 12.26 0.71 -19.73
CA GLY A 135 11.84 0.63 -18.33
C GLY A 135 10.35 0.34 -18.18
N ILE A 136 10.04 -0.80 -17.55
CA ILE A 136 8.70 -1.13 -17.05
C ILE A 136 8.64 -0.81 -15.56
N ILE A 137 7.56 -0.19 -15.13
CA ILE A 137 7.34 0.22 -13.74
C ILE A 137 6.25 -0.66 -13.14
N ILE A 138 6.52 -1.24 -11.99
CA ILE A 138 5.50 -1.89 -11.16
C ILE A 138 5.35 -1.06 -9.89
N LEU A 139 4.19 -0.45 -9.70
CA LEU A 139 3.84 0.29 -8.47
C LEU A 139 2.88 -0.56 -7.64
N ALA A 140 3.39 -1.14 -6.57
CA ALA A 140 2.61 -1.98 -5.67
C ALA A 140 2.37 -1.28 -4.33
N THR A 141 1.09 -1.12 -3.98
CA THR A 141 0.67 -0.47 -2.72
C THR A 141 -0.16 -1.41 -1.83
N PRO A 142 -0.36 -1.09 -0.54
CA PRO A 142 -1.01 -2.01 0.38
C PRO A 142 -2.48 -2.30 0.09
N PHE A 143 -3.21 -1.30 -0.43
CA PHE A 143 -4.66 -1.33 -0.53
C PHE A 143 -5.15 -0.92 -1.92
N VAL A 144 -6.30 -1.48 -2.31
CA VAL A 144 -6.94 -1.17 -3.60
C VAL A 144 -7.33 0.31 -3.71
N SER A 145 -7.69 0.95 -2.60
CA SER A 145 -7.97 2.39 -2.58
C SER A 145 -6.74 3.24 -2.91
N LEU A 146 -5.54 2.79 -2.51
CA LEU A 146 -4.29 3.44 -2.88
C LEU A 146 -3.98 3.23 -4.36
N VAL A 147 -4.16 2.02 -4.89
CA VAL A 147 -4.04 1.77 -6.35
C VAL A 147 -4.87 2.74 -7.19
N GLN A 148 -6.12 2.99 -6.80
CA GLN A 148 -6.99 3.93 -7.48
C GLN A 148 -6.51 5.39 -7.34
N LYS A 149 -6.00 5.75 -6.16
CA LYS A 149 -5.38 7.06 -5.91
C LYS A 149 -4.13 7.23 -6.78
N ASP A 150 -3.25 6.24 -6.82
CA ASP A 150 -2.00 6.27 -7.58
C ASP A 150 -2.29 6.43 -9.08
N HIS A 151 -3.24 5.65 -9.60
CA HIS A 151 -3.70 5.77 -10.98
C HIS A 151 -4.22 7.18 -11.29
N LYS A 152 -5.05 7.74 -10.40
CA LYS A 152 -5.59 9.10 -10.55
C LYS A 152 -4.48 10.14 -10.53
N THR A 153 -3.57 10.09 -9.56
CA THR A 153 -2.48 11.07 -9.42
C THR A 153 -1.52 11.02 -10.62
N LEU A 154 -1.11 9.83 -11.08
CA LEU A 154 -0.25 9.71 -12.26
C LEU A 154 -0.91 10.31 -13.52
N ARG A 155 -2.22 10.15 -13.70
CA ARG A 155 -2.97 10.71 -14.82
C ARG A 155 -3.20 12.22 -14.68
N ASP A 156 -3.79 12.64 -13.57
CA ASP A 156 -4.34 13.99 -13.41
C ASP A 156 -3.27 15.01 -13.00
N GLU A 157 -2.29 14.61 -12.18
CA GLU A 157 -1.27 15.51 -11.63
C GLU A 157 0.05 15.43 -12.42
N TYR A 158 0.44 14.24 -12.87
CA TYR A 158 1.68 14.02 -13.63
C TYR A 158 1.46 13.93 -15.15
N GLY A 159 0.21 14.00 -15.62
CA GLY A 159 -0.12 14.02 -17.05
C GLY A 159 0.31 12.76 -17.80
N ILE A 160 0.50 11.63 -17.12
CA ILE A 160 0.92 10.39 -17.76
C ILE A 160 -0.25 9.84 -18.58
N ASN A 161 0.03 9.51 -19.85
CA ASN A 161 -0.96 8.92 -20.74
C ASN A 161 -1.49 7.60 -20.15
N THR A 162 -2.80 7.50 -19.98
CA THR A 162 -3.47 6.29 -19.47
C THR A 162 -3.26 5.07 -20.35
N ASP A 163 -3.00 5.25 -21.65
CA ASP A 163 -2.78 4.14 -22.59
C ASP A 163 -1.53 3.33 -22.25
N ILE A 164 -0.57 3.90 -21.52
CA ILE A 164 0.63 3.19 -21.06
C ILE A 164 0.50 2.68 -19.62
N ILE A 165 -0.64 2.93 -18.96
CA ILE A 165 -0.89 2.50 -17.59
C ILE A 165 -1.84 1.30 -17.60
N THR A 166 -1.49 0.30 -16.81
CA THR A 166 -2.37 -0.79 -16.41
C THR A 166 -2.65 -0.68 -14.93
N ASN A 167 -3.92 -0.59 -14.58
CA ASN A 167 -4.41 -0.86 -13.24
C ASN A 167 -4.89 -2.31 -13.19
N TYR A 168 -4.20 -3.16 -12.42
CA TYR A 168 -4.54 -4.58 -12.33
C TYR A 168 -5.98 -4.83 -11.85
N LYS A 169 -6.53 -3.93 -11.03
CA LYS A 169 -7.93 -4.03 -10.59
C LYS A 169 -8.89 -4.04 -11.77
N ASP A 170 -8.67 -3.17 -12.75
CA ASP A 170 -9.55 -3.05 -13.92
C ASP A 170 -9.52 -4.32 -14.76
N LEU A 171 -8.34 -4.95 -14.90
CA LEU A 171 -8.23 -6.28 -15.51
C LEU A 171 -8.97 -7.34 -14.70
N ALA A 172 -8.80 -7.36 -13.37
CA ALA A 172 -9.48 -8.33 -12.52
C ALA A 172 -11.01 -8.21 -12.60
N ASP A 173 -11.52 -6.98 -12.62
CA ASP A 173 -12.95 -6.69 -12.79
C ASP A 173 -13.43 -7.19 -14.16
N VAL A 174 -12.68 -6.94 -15.25
CA VAL A 174 -12.99 -7.47 -16.59
C VAL A 174 -13.02 -9.00 -16.58
N LEU A 175 -11.98 -9.67 -16.08
CA LEU A 175 -11.91 -11.12 -16.06
C LEU A 175 -13.07 -11.74 -15.25
N SER A 176 -13.48 -11.10 -14.16
CA SER A 176 -14.62 -11.57 -13.34
C SER A 176 -15.96 -11.54 -14.07
N VAL A 177 -16.20 -10.57 -14.96
CA VAL A 177 -17.43 -10.48 -15.75
C VAL A 177 -17.50 -11.61 -16.78
N TYR A 178 -16.34 -12.03 -17.28
CA TYR A 178 -16.24 -13.07 -18.29
C TYR A 178 -16.04 -14.48 -17.71
N ASP A 179 -16.03 -14.62 -16.38
CA ASP A 179 -15.95 -15.91 -15.72
C ASP A 179 -17.15 -16.79 -16.11
N GLY A 180 -16.87 -18.00 -16.61
CA GLY A 180 -17.87 -18.89 -17.18
C GLY A 180 -18.36 -18.56 -18.60
N ILE A 181 -17.98 -17.41 -19.18
CA ILE A 181 -18.27 -17.04 -20.58
C ILE A 181 -17.07 -17.30 -21.48
N ILE A 182 -15.86 -17.02 -21.00
CA ILE A 182 -14.64 -17.40 -21.72
C ILE A 182 -14.52 -18.92 -21.69
N THR A 183 -14.72 -19.52 -22.86
CA THR A 183 -14.64 -20.97 -23.05
C THR A 183 -13.30 -21.40 -23.63
N MET A 184 -12.45 -20.44 -24.04
CA MET A 184 -11.17 -20.68 -24.69
C MET A 184 -10.04 -19.87 -24.05
N ASP A 185 -8.95 -20.56 -23.67
CA ASP A 185 -7.75 -19.94 -23.08
C ASP A 185 -7.18 -18.81 -23.95
N SER A 186 -7.29 -18.92 -25.28
CA SER A 186 -6.82 -17.89 -26.22
C SER A 186 -7.54 -16.54 -26.06
N GLN A 187 -8.83 -16.54 -25.69
CA GLN A 187 -9.59 -15.30 -25.47
C GLN A 187 -9.13 -14.62 -24.18
N LYS A 188 -8.97 -15.40 -23.10
CA LYS A 188 -8.40 -14.93 -21.84
C LYS A 188 -7.03 -14.30 -22.06
N TRP A 189 -6.18 -14.98 -22.83
CA TRP A 189 -4.83 -14.51 -23.12
C TRP A 189 -4.82 -13.21 -23.92
N ASN A 190 -5.72 -13.05 -24.91
CA ASN A 190 -5.85 -11.80 -25.65
C ASN A 190 -6.25 -10.63 -24.73
N ILE A 191 -7.16 -10.85 -23.78
CA ILE A 191 -7.51 -9.83 -22.78
C ILE A 191 -6.28 -9.48 -21.95
N ILE A 192 -5.62 -10.48 -21.35
CA ILE A 192 -4.42 -10.27 -20.52
C ILE A 192 -3.33 -9.51 -21.28
N ASN A 193 -3.06 -9.87 -22.54
CA ASN A 193 -2.05 -9.20 -23.36
C ASN A 193 -2.37 -7.72 -23.61
N ASN A 194 -3.63 -7.33 -23.73
CA ASN A 194 -4.01 -5.92 -23.88
C ASN A 194 -3.66 -5.06 -22.65
N TYR A 195 -3.47 -5.69 -21.49
CA TYR A 195 -3.03 -5.09 -20.23
C TYR A 195 -1.53 -5.28 -19.96
N ILE A 196 -0.77 -5.81 -20.92
CA ILE A 196 0.68 -6.04 -20.82
C ILE A 196 1.42 -5.33 -21.95
N VAL A 197 1.06 -5.64 -23.19
CA VAL A 197 1.77 -5.17 -24.38
C VAL A 197 1.65 -3.65 -24.52
N ASN A 198 2.79 -2.98 -24.78
CA ASN A 198 2.91 -1.53 -24.88
C ASN A 198 2.54 -0.75 -23.59
N LYS A 199 2.29 -1.44 -22.48
CA LYS A 199 2.10 -0.81 -21.17
C LYS A 199 3.48 -0.60 -20.54
N ARG A 200 3.65 0.56 -19.91
CA ARG A 200 4.89 0.99 -19.24
C ARG A 200 4.75 0.96 -17.73
N ILE A 201 3.55 1.17 -17.19
CA ILE A 201 3.28 1.27 -15.76
C ILE A 201 2.22 0.26 -15.38
N HIS A 202 2.49 -0.54 -14.36
CA HIS A 202 1.60 -1.56 -13.83
C HIS A 202 1.34 -1.27 -12.36
N ILE A 203 0.14 -0.79 -12.05
CA ILE A 203 -0.28 -0.45 -10.70
C ILE A 203 -1.08 -1.63 -10.14
N THR A 204 -0.70 -2.09 -8.96
CA THR A 204 -1.31 -3.25 -8.31
C THR A 204 -1.22 -3.14 -6.79
N THR A 205 -1.81 -4.10 -6.10
CA THR A 205 -1.56 -4.25 -4.66
C THR A 205 -0.35 -5.15 -4.42
N ILE A 206 0.26 -5.04 -3.24
CA ILE A 206 1.31 -5.97 -2.81
C ILE A 206 0.78 -7.42 -2.81
N ASN A 207 -0.48 -7.64 -2.43
CA ASN A 207 -1.12 -8.96 -2.54
C ASN A 207 -1.26 -9.43 -3.98
N GLY A 208 -1.58 -8.52 -4.91
CA GLY A 208 -1.57 -8.80 -6.35
C GLY A 208 -0.20 -9.29 -6.80
N LEU A 209 0.85 -8.49 -6.55
CA LEU A 209 2.23 -8.81 -6.91
C LEU A 209 2.70 -10.16 -6.36
N LEU A 210 2.39 -10.45 -5.10
CA LEU A 210 2.71 -11.71 -4.43
C LEU A 210 1.76 -12.86 -4.82
N ARG A 211 0.79 -12.62 -5.70
CA ARG A 211 -0.23 -13.58 -6.14
C ARG A 211 -0.98 -14.22 -4.97
N ASN A 212 -1.07 -13.49 -3.87
CA ASN A 212 -1.83 -13.90 -2.72
C ASN A 212 -3.32 -13.79 -3.09
N PRO A 213 -4.08 -14.91 -3.13
CA PRO A 213 -5.50 -14.86 -3.44
C PRO A 213 -6.31 -14.08 -2.40
N GLY A 214 -5.81 -13.92 -1.17
CA GLY A 214 -6.61 -13.47 -0.04
C GLY A 214 -7.55 -14.58 0.44
N GLU A 215 -8.60 -14.21 1.19
CA GLU A 215 -9.58 -15.17 1.73
C GLU A 215 -10.61 -15.64 0.69
N VAL A 216 -10.67 -15.02 -0.49
CA VAL A 216 -11.70 -15.27 -1.51
C VAL A 216 -11.10 -15.90 -2.78
N ALA A 217 -11.38 -17.20 -2.95
CA ALA A 217 -11.36 -18.01 -4.18
C ALA A 217 -10.02 -18.32 -4.90
N PHE A 218 -9.91 -19.60 -5.30
CA PHE A 218 -8.82 -20.19 -6.11
C PHE A 218 -8.67 -19.56 -7.51
N LEU A 219 -9.78 -19.12 -8.14
CA LEU A 219 -9.79 -18.55 -9.49
C LEU A 219 -9.02 -17.22 -9.57
N GLN A 220 -9.12 -16.37 -8.55
CA GLN A 220 -8.33 -15.13 -8.47
C GLN A 220 -6.82 -15.39 -8.43
N LYS A 221 -6.39 -16.56 -7.95
CA LYS A 221 -4.97 -16.96 -7.95
C LYS A 221 -4.48 -17.28 -9.36
N ALA A 222 -5.32 -17.94 -10.17
CA ALA A 222 -4.99 -18.28 -11.55
C ALA A 222 -4.82 -17.01 -12.40
N ASP A 223 -5.77 -16.07 -12.31
CA ASP A 223 -5.71 -14.81 -13.08
C ASP A 223 -4.49 -13.96 -12.72
N LYS A 224 -4.18 -13.84 -11.41
CA LYS A 224 -2.95 -13.18 -10.94
C LYS A 224 -1.72 -13.87 -11.53
N SER A 225 -1.71 -15.20 -11.54
CA SER A 225 -0.57 -15.97 -12.05
C SER A 225 -0.39 -15.78 -13.55
N ASP A 226 -1.47 -15.88 -14.32
CA ASP A 226 -1.43 -15.70 -15.78
C ASP A 226 -0.94 -14.30 -16.14
N TYR A 227 -1.47 -13.28 -15.48
CA TYR A 227 -1.06 -11.89 -15.70
C TYR A 227 0.42 -11.67 -15.39
N PHE A 228 0.88 -12.00 -14.19
CA PHE A 228 2.26 -11.72 -13.80
C PHE A 228 3.27 -12.64 -14.50
N ASN A 229 2.90 -13.88 -14.84
CA ASN A 229 3.73 -14.71 -15.71
C ASN A 229 3.85 -14.09 -17.09
N GLY A 230 2.74 -13.66 -17.69
CA GLY A 230 2.75 -12.96 -18.97
C GLY A 230 3.58 -11.70 -18.97
N LEU A 231 3.50 -10.90 -17.91
CA LEU A 231 4.28 -9.68 -17.77
C LEU A 231 5.78 -9.99 -17.64
N ILE A 232 6.15 -11.00 -16.85
CA ILE A 232 7.55 -11.45 -16.75
C ILE A 232 8.07 -11.94 -18.11
N GLU A 233 7.32 -12.79 -18.81
CA GLU A 233 7.73 -13.33 -20.11
C GLU A 233 7.82 -12.22 -21.17
N TYR A 234 6.86 -11.29 -21.21
CA TYR A 234 6.94 -10.10 -22.05
C TYR A 234 8.23 -9.30 -21.77
N CYS A 235 8.56 -9.06 -20.50
CA CYS A 235 9.80 -8.37 -20.16
C CYS A 235 11.04 -9.13 -20.61
N LYS A 236 11.08 -10.46 -20.49
CA LYS A 236 12.21 -11.27 -20.95
C LYS A 236 12.34 -11.25 -22.47
N HIS A 237 11.23 -11.40 -23.19
CA HIS A 237 11.22 -11.47 -24.65
C HIS A 237 11.57 -10.14 -25.33
N GLU A 238 11.06 -9.04 -24.78
CA GLU A 238 11.28 -7.68 -25.30
C GLU A 238 12.47 -6.97 -24.63
N GLU A 239 13.30 -7.73 -23.89
CA GLU A 239 14.49 -7.23 -23.17
C GLU A 239 14.21 -6.00 -22.29
N LYS A 240 13.02 -5.96 -21.67
CA LYS A 240 12.61 -4.89 -20.76
C LYS A 240 13.22 -5.10 -19.38
N ILE A 241 13.52 -3.98 -18.73
CA ILE A 241 13.95 -3.96 -17.34
C ILE A 241 12.84 -3.44 -16.44
N VAL A 242 12.73 -3.99 -15.23
CA VAL A 242 11.66 -3.66 -14.28
C VAL A 242 12.19 -2.81 -13.13
N TYR A 243 11.53 -1.68 -12.91
CA TYR A 243 11.65 -0.85 -11.71
C TYR A 243 10.46 -1.18 -10.79
N LEU A 244 10.74 -1.82 -9.66
CA LEU A 244 9.73 -2.23 -8.69
C LEU A 244 9.62 -1.20 -7.55
N PHE A 245 8.45 -0.62 -7.40
CA PHE A 245 8.12 0.29 -6.31
C PHE A 245 7.18 -0.39 -5.33
N LEU A 246 7.58 -0.43 -4.05
CA LEU A 246 6.71 -0.84 -2.95
C LEU A 246 6.48 0.38 -2.04
N ASP A 247 5.29 0.97 -2.09
CA ASP A 247 4.94 2.06 -1.18
C ASP A 247 4.30 1.53 0.10
N GLU A 248 4.55 2.23 1.21
CA GLU A 248 4.05 1.93 2.54
C GLU A 248 4.15 0.45 2.95
N ILE A 249 5.32 -0.15 2.72
CA ILE A 249 5.55 -1.59 2.94
C ILE A 249 5.19 -2.05 4.36
N HIS A 250 5.32 -1.16 5.35
CA HIS A 250 4.97 -1.42 6.75
C HIS A 250 3.51 -1.86 6.94
N ALA A 251 2.60 -1.36 6.09
CA ALA A 251 1.19 -1.73 6.12
C ALA A 251 0.90 -3.10 5.46
N SER A 252 1.89 -3.70 4.78
CA SER A 252 1.74 -4.95 4.01
C SER A 252 2.73 -6.05 4.37
N ILE A 253 3.53 -5.87 5.43
CA ILE A 253 4.50 -6.88 5.90
C ILE A 253 3.83 -8.25 6.07
N HIS A 254 2.62 -8.30 6.62
CA HIS A 254 1.88 -9.53 6.87
C HIS A 254 1.53 -10.33 5.60
N ASN A 255 1.63 -9.72 4.41
CA ASN A 255 1.40 -10.38 3.13
C ASN A 255 2.63 -11.16 2.64
N PHE A 256 3.83 -10.87 3.14
CA PHE A 256 5.08 -11.55 2.78
C PHE A 256 5.24 -12.87 3.53
N LYS A 257 4.26 -13.76 3.38
CA LYS A 257 4.30 -15.11 3.93
C LYS A 257 5.19 -16.00 3.07
N ASN A 258 5.81 -17.01 3.69
CA ASN A 258 6.67 -17.99 3.01
C ASN A 258 5.99 -18.67 1.81
N GLU A 259 4.68 -18.87 1.87
CA GLU A 259 3.89 -19.46 0.78
C GLU A 259 3.77 -18.56 -0.46
N TYR A 260 4.01 -17.25 -0.35
CA TYR A 260 3.91 -16.29 -1.46
C TYR A 260 5.23 -15.66 -1.86
N ILE A 261 6.24 -15.67 -0.98
CA ILE A 261 7.52 -15.00 -1.22
C ILE A 261 8.25 -15.52 -2.47
N HIS A 262 8.05 -16.81 -2.81
CA HIS A 262 8.64 -17.41 -4.00
C HIS A 262 8.17 -16.72 -5.29
N TYR A 263 6.95 -16.17 -5.35
CA TYR A 263 6.47 -15.43 -6.52
C TYR A 263 7.27 -14.14 -6.76
N LEU A 264 7.82 -13.54 -5.71
CA LEU A 264 8.72 -12.41 -5.85
C LEU A 264 10.04 -12.83 -6.51
N THR A 265 10.54 -14.02 -6.20
CA THR A 265 11.81 -14.53 -6.77
C THR A 265 11.73 -14.83 -8.26
N MET A 266 10.52 -15.05 -8.82
CA MET A 266 10.32 -15.26 -10.25
C MET A 266 10.71 -14.06 -11.12
N TRP A 267 10.78 -12.87 -10.51
CA TRP A 267 11.20 -11.64 -11.17
C TRP A 267 12.72 -11.48 -11.27
N LYS A 268 13.50 -12.42 -10.71
CA LYS A 268 14.96 -12.40 -10.84
C LYS A 268 15.35 -12.43 -12.31
N GLY A 269 16.26 -11.54 -12.70
CA GLY A 269 16.73 -11.39 -14.07
C GLY A 269 16.00 -10.33 -14.88
N VAL A 270 14.80 -9.89 -14.47
CA VAL A 270 14.11 -8.76 -15.10
C VAL A 270 14.05 -7.53 -14.20
N ILE A 271 14.01 -7.69 -12.88
CA ILE A 271 14.10 -6.55 -11.95
C ILE A 271 15.49 -5.95 -11.96
N TYR A 272 15.55 -4.66 -12.26
CA TYR A 272 16.76 -3.85 -12.27
C TYR A 272 16.94 -3.08 -10.97
N LYS A 273 15.86 -2.49 -10.46
CA LYS A 273 15.88 -1.63 -9.28
C LYS A 273 14.61 -1.84 -8.46
N CYS A 274 14.78 -1.84 -7.14
CA CYS A 274 13.67 -1.80 -6.19
C CYS A 274 13.72 -0.47 -5.43
N ILE A 275 12.58 0.18 -5.25
CA ILE A 275 12.43 1.36 -4.40
C ILE A 275 11.33 1.06 -3.39
N VAL A 276 11.70 1.00 -2.12
CA VAL A 276 10.84 0.59 -1.02
C VAL A 276 10.64 1.78 -0.09
N SER A 277 9.41 2.25 0.03
CA SER A 277 9.04 3.35 0.92
C SER A 277 8.41 2.80 2.20
N THR A 278 8.85 3.30 3.35
CA THR A 278 8.24 3.00 4.64
C THR A 278 8.24 4.20 5.57
N ALA A 279 7.10 4.44 6.20
CA ALA A 279 7.01 5.37 7.31
C ALA A 279 7.37 4.76 8.67
N THR A 280 7.36 3.44 8.81
CA THR A 280 7.64 2.75 10.09
C THR A 280 8.49 1.53 9.81
N TYR A 281 9.75 1.58 10.23
CA TYR A 281 10.64 0.43 10.08
C TYR A 281 10.46 -0.54 11.23
N THR A 282 10.34 -1.82 10.90
CA THR A 282 10.26 -2.92 11.87
C THR A 282 11.15 -4.06 11.39
N GLU A 283 11.59 -4.95 12.30
CA GLU A 283 12.44 -6.09 11.95
C GLU A 283 11.90 -6.96 10.80
N PRO A 284 10.59 -7.24 10.69
CA PRO A 284 10.06 -7.97 9.53
C PRO A 284 10.31 -7.28 8.17
N VAL A 285 10.48 -5.96 8.13
CA VAL A 285 10.86 -5.25 6.89
C VAL A 285 12.24 -5.71 6.41
N ASN A 286 13.17 -6.06 7.32
CA ASN A 286 14.49 -6.60 6.94
C ASN A 286 14.36 -7.83 6.05
N ILE A 287 13.40 -8.71 6.33
CA ILE A 287 13.20 -9.95 5.56
C ILE A 287 12.75 -9.58 4.14
N VAL A 288 11.81 -8.66 4.01
CA VAL A 288 11.33 -8.18 2.70
C VAL A 288 12.46 -7.52 1.91
N VAL A 289 13.24 -6.64 2.55
CA VAL A 289 14.38 -5.96 1.93
C VAL A 289 15.43 -6.96 1.43
N LYS A 290 15.73 -8.02 2.20
CA LYS A 290 16.63 -9.10 1.76
C LYS A 290 16.13 -9.78 0.48
N HIS A 291 14.85 -10.11 0.42
CA HIS A 291 14.27 -10.71 -0.79
C HIS A 291 14.31 -9.78 -2.00
N LEU A 292 14.18 -8.46 -1.80
CA LEU A 292 14.28 -7.47 -2.87
C LEU A 292 15.73 -7.25 -3.30
N ALA A 293 16.66 -7.21 -2.36
CA ALA A 293 18.10 -7.12 -2.63
C ALA A 293 18.60 -8.32 -3.42
N TYR A 294 18.09 -9.52 -3.14
CA TYR A 294 18.34 -10.69 -3.96
C TYR A 294 17.96 -10.49 -5.43
N LEU A 295 16.96 -9.67 -5.74
CA LEU A 295 16.58 -9.34 -7.12
C LEU A 295 17.61 -8.39 -7.76
N THR A 296 18.21 -7.50 -6.98
CA THR A 296 19.08 -6.38 -7.42
C THR A 296 20.54 -6.52 -6.95
N ASN A 297 21.13 -7.68 -7.24
CA ASN A 297 22.56 -7.96 -7.05
C ASN A 297 23.07 -7.82 -5.61
N ASP A 298 22.21 -8.15 -4.65
CA ASP A 298 22.50 -8.12 -3.22
C ASP A 298 22.97 -6.74 -2.72
N SER A 299 22.57 -5.67 -3.44
CA SER A 299 22.90 -4.28 -3.13
C SER A 299 21.72 -3.57 -2.49
N ILE A 300 21.96 -2.96 -1.33
CA ILE A 300 20.97 -2.21 -0.55
C ILE A 300 21.49 -0.79 -0.34
N HIS A 301 20.68 0.19 -0.71
CA HIS A 301 20.92 1.60 -0.41
C HIS A 301 19.85 2.08 0.57
N VAL A 302 20.24 2.33 1.82
CA VAL A 302 19.37 2.85 2.86
C VAL A 302 19.41 4.38 2.89
N LEU A 303 18.25 4.99 2.74
CA LEU A 303 18.00 6.43 2.86
C LEU A 303 17.14 6.67 4.09
N GLU A 304 17.73 7.19 5.15
CA GLU A 304 17.07 7.34 6.45
C GLU A 304 17.14 8.77 6.99
N SER A 305 16.00 9.33 7.42
CA SER A 305 15.98 10.62 8.12
C SER A 305 15.96 10.42 9.63
N GLU A 306 16.65 11.29 10.37
CA GLU A 306 16.47 11.37 11.82
C GLU A 306 15.01 11.67 12.16
N ARG A 307 14.44 10.87 13.05
CA ARG A 307 13.08 11.11 13.54
C ARG A 307 13.12 12.10 14.68
N VAL A 308 12.98 13.38 14.33
CA VAL A 308 12.72 14.41 15.33
C VAL A 308 11.26 14.29 15.77
N LYS A 309 11.02 13.94 17.04
CA LYS A 309 9.67 13.98 17.60
C LYS A 309 9.12 15.39 17.44
N SER A 310 8.04 15.56 16.67
CA SER A 310 7.31 16.84 16.66
C SER A 310 6.87 17.14 18.08
N LYS A 311 7.19 18.33 18.59
CA LYS A 311 6.68 18.82 19.89
C LYS A 311 5.16 18.95 19.90
N TYR A 312 4.55 18.97 18.71
CA TYR A 312 3.12 19.09 18.50
C TYR A 312 2.62 17.81 17.84
N VAL A 313 1.85 17.02 18.59
CA VAL A 313 1.06 15.92 18.04
C VAL A 313 -0.15 16.56 17.34
N SER A 314 -0.39 16.20 16.08
CA SER A 314 -1.61 16.65 15.38
C SER A 314 -2.83 16.18 16.19
N PRO A 315 -3.81 17.05 16.47
CA PRO A 315 -5.06 16.61 17.08
C PRO A 315 -5.71 15.59 16.13
N LEU A 316 -5.79 14.33 16.56
CA LEU A 316 -6.55 13.31 15.84
C LEU A 316 -8.04 13.67 15.92
N ASP A 317 -8.54 14.36 14.91
CA ASP A 317 -9.98 14.51 14.70
C ASP A 317 -10.52 13.22 14.08
N LEU A 318 -10.85 12.26 14.95
CA LEU A 318 -11.63 11.08 14.56
C LEU A 318 -13.10 11.50 14.44
N VAL A 319 -13.53 11.81 13.22
CA VAL A 319 -14.95 11.98 12.90
C VAL A 319 -15.54 10.58 12.64
N PHE A 320 -16.32 10.07 13.58
CA PHE A 320 -17.17 8.90 13.35
C PHE A 320 -18.47 9.38 12.70
N PHE A 321 -18.77 8.88 11.51
CA PHE A 321 -20.09 8.99 10.87
C PHE A 321 -21.00 7.84 11.32
#